data_AF-A0A068UJF0-F1
#
_entry.id   AF-A0A068UJF0-F1
#
_cell.length_a   1.000
_cell.length_b   1.000
_cell.length_c   1.000
_cell.angle_alpha   90.00
_cell.angle_beta   90.00
_cell.angle_gamma   90.00
#
_symmetry.space_group_name_H-M   'P 1'
#
loop_
_entity.id
_entity.type
_entity.pdbx_description
1 polymer ?
#
loop_
_entity_poly.entity_id
_entity_poly.type
_entity_poly.pdbx_seq_one_letter_code
_entity_poly.pdbx_strand_id
1 'polypeptide(L)'
;MLLLICILGEQLERESRLFFDIKYFQECVSNGDWEEMEKYLSRFTNAEDNPESFIIFFEIRRQNYYEAHDKNERNMMLDILKRDLEVLTHSQADLYRGLVRLFQLNNFRCILQQKLSYHGDENSARILLMAKLKQLIEANPLIGDKLQFPTLQKSRLDTLVKLSLYWQIQQCDTKVSNHKLPKNVLYEDPYCDQATDTIPCSSWSKFNYYLLVCASIG
;
A
#
# COMPACT_ATOMS: atom_id res chain seq x y z
N MET A 1 -4.55 -11.59 21.52
CA MET A 1 -3.63 -12.26 20.58
C MET A 1 -4.12 -12.07 19.15
N LEU A 2 -5.20 -12.73 18.69
CA LEU A 2 -5.77 -12.57 17.33
C LEU A 2 -5.97 -11.11 16.84
N LEU A 3 -6.47 -10.20 17.68
CA LEU A 3 -6.61 -8.78 17.34
C LEU A 3 -5.27 -8.08 17.04
N LEU A 4 -4.20 -8.43 17.75
CA LEU A 4 -2.85 -7.90 17.53
C LEU A 4 -2.22 -8.44 16.25
N ILE A 5 -2.54 -9.69 15.87
CA ILE A 5 -2.10 -10.31 14.62
C ILE A 5 -2.70 -9.59 13.41
N CYS A 6 -4.01 -9.32 13.45
CA CYS A 6 -4.68 -8.57 12.38
C CYS A 6 -4.13 -7.15 12.25
N ILE A 7 -3.94 -6.44 13.37
CA ILE A 7 -3.38 -5.09 13.36
C ILE A 7 -1.96 -5.09 12.78
N LEU A 8 -1.11 -6.05 13.12
CA LEU A 8 0.25 -6.15 12.58
C LEU A 8 0.26 -6.55 11.09
N GLY A 9 -0.67 -7.40 10.65
CA GLY A 9 -0.85 -7.73 9.24
C GLY A 9 -1.25 -6.51 8.40
N GLU A 10 -2.27 -5.77 8.85
CA GLU A 10 -2.71 -4.54 8.21
C GLU A 10 -1.60 -3.47 8.20
N GLN A 11 -0.84 -3.34 9.30
CA GLN A 11 0.29 -2.41 9.37
C GLN A 11 1.39 -2.78 8.38
N LEU A 12 1.74 -4.07 8.28
CA LEU A 12 2.76 -4.57 7.37
C LEU A 12 2.34 -4.38 5.90
N GLU A 13 1.08 -4.66 5.58
CA GLU A 13 0.51 -4.39 4.25
C GLU A 13 0.54 -2.89 3.94
N ARG A 14 0.20 -2.03 4.91
CA ARG A 14 0.21 -0.57 4.76
C ARG A 14 1.61 0.01 4.61
N GLU A 15 2.64 -0.56 5.22
CA GLU A 15 4.00 0.03 5.24
C GLU A 15 4.98 -0.61 4.25
N SER A 16 4.78 -1.88 3.88
CA SER A 16 5.76 -2.63 3.05
C SER A 16 5.80 -2.19 1.59
N ARG A 17 4.75 -1.51 1.09
CA ARG A 17 4.60 -1.11 -0.34
C ARG A 17 4.65 -2.28 -1.32
N LEU A 18 4.54 -3.52 -0.82
CA LEU A 18 4.64 -4.76 -1.60
C LEU A 18 3.30 -5.16 -2.21
N PHE A 19 2.19 -4.76 -1.59
CA PHE A 19 0.85 -5.10 -2.01
C PHE A 19 -0.05 -3.87 -1.93
N PHE A 20 -0.77 -3.58 -3.01
CA PHE A 20 -1.77 -2.54 -3.05
C PHE A 20 -3.15 -3.17 -2.82
N ASP A 21 -3.74 -2.90 -1.67
CA ASP A 21 -5.08 -3.37 -1.31
C ASP A 21 -6.14 -2.51 -1.99
N ILE A 22 -6.58 -2.97 -3.15
CA ILE A 22 -7.64 -2.32 -3.92
C ILE A 22 -8.99 -2.30 -3.19
N LYS A 23 -9.25 -3.24 -2.27
CA LYS A 23 -10.51 -3.27 -1.51
C LYS A 23 -10.53 -2.16 -0.48
N TYR A 24 -9.44 -2.01 0.27
CA TYR A 24 -9.26 -0.89 1.19
C TYR A 24 -9.37 0.45 0.44
N PHE A 25 -8.70 0.58 -0.70
CA PHE A 25 -8.78 1.77 -1.53
C PHE A 25 -10.22 2.09 -1.98
N GLN A 26 -10.98 1.07 -2.38
CA GLN A 26 -12.39 1.19 -2.75
C GLN A 26 -13.29 1.60 -1.58
N GLU A 27 -13.01 1.12 -0.37
CA GLU A 27 -13.71 1.52 0.85
C GLU A 27 -13.49 3.01 1.14
N CYS A 28 -12.25 3.50 1.02
CA CYS A 28 -11.93 4.92 1.15
C CYS A 28 -12.70 5.79 0.12
N VAL A 29 -12.82 5.35 -1.14
CA VAL A 29 -13.63 6.10 -2.15
C VAL A 29 -15.08 6.15 -1.72
N SER A 30 -15.63 5.03 -1.26
CA SER A 30 -17.04 4.91 -0.90
C SER A 30 -17.40 5.80 0.29
N ASN A 31 -16.50 5.89 1.28
CA ASN A 31 -16.66 6.75 2.45
C ASN A 31 -16.38 8.23 2.13
N GLY A 32 -15.56 8.52 1.12
CA GLY A 32 -15.10 9.88 0.81
C GLY A 32 -13.92 10.31 1.67
N ASP A 33 -13.08 9.35 2.09
CA ASP A 33 -11.90 9.58 2.92
C ASP A 33 -10.72 10.05 2.07
N TRP A 34 -10.86 11.21 1.42
CA TRP A 34 -9.94 11.72 0.40
C TRP A 34 -8.50 11.90 0.89
N GLU A 35 -8.32 12.35 2.12
CA GLU A 35 -6.98 12.55 2.72
C GLU A 35 -6.26 11.22 2.96
N GLU A 36 -6.95 10.23 3.54
CA GLU A 36 -6.35 8.90 3.76
C GLU A 36 -6.10 8.20 2.43
N MET A 37 -6.93 8.44 1.42
CA MET A 37 -6.73 7.94 0.07
C MET A 37 -5.43 8.46 -0.55
N GLU A 38 -5.21 9.79 -0.57
CA GLU A 38 -3.98 10.36 -1.11
C GLU A 38 -2.76 9.91 -0.32
N LYS A 39 -2.88 9.85 1.01
CA LYS A 39 -1.82 9.34 1.88
C LYS A 39 -1.48 7.88 1.59
N TYR A 40 -2.49 7.02 1.40
CA TYR A 40 -2.28 5.62 1.03
C TYR A 40 -1.59 5.52 -0.33
N LEU A 41 -2.07 6.26 -1.33
CA LEU A 41 -1.53 6.26 -2.69
C LEU A 41 -0.07 6.75 -2.73
N SER A 42 0.26 7.77 -1.94
CA SER A 42 1.61 8.36 -1.82
C SER A 42 2.69 7.36 -1.37
N ARG A 43 2.29 6.26 -0.74
CA ARG A 43 3.22 5.18 -0.36
C ARG A 43 3.73 4.41 -1.58
N PHE A 44 2.97 4.39 -2.67
CA PHE A 44 3.28 3.66 -3.90
C PHE A 44 3.76 4.58 -5.02
N THR A 45 3.18 5.77 -5.15
CA THR A 45 3.52 6.74 -6.20
C THR A 45 3.12 8.16 -5.83
N ASN A 46 3.81 9.14 -6.41
CA ASN A 46 3.48 10.56 -6.36
C ASN A 46 2.87 11.02 -7.70
N ALA A 47 2.19 12.18 -7.68
CA ALA A 47 1.54 12.75 -8.85
C ALA A 47 2.49 13.04 -10.02
N GLU A 48 3.78 13.21 -9.76
CA GLU A 48 4.80 13.54 -10.77
C GLU A 48 5.53 12.30 -11.35
N ASP A 49 5.34 11.12 -10.76
CA ASP A 49 6.14 9.95 -11.13
C ASP A 49 5.85 9.46 -12.56
N ASN A 50 4.57 9.50 -12.98
CA ASN A 50 4.13 9.08 -14.31
C ASN A 50 2.73 9.65 -14.65
N PRO A 51 2.32 9.61 -15.94
CA PRO A 51 1.03 10.15 -16.38
C PRO A 51 -0.18 9.49 -15.71
N GLU A 52 -0.16 8.18 -15.49
CA GLU A 52 -1.25 7.46 -14.83
C GLU A 52 -1.42 7.94 -13.38
N SER A 53 -0.31 8.09 -12.64
CA SER A 53 -0.30 8.66 -11.29
C SER A 53 -0.85 10.08 -11.28
N PHE A 54 -0.41 10.93 -12.21
CA PHE A 54 -0.94 12.29 -12.34
C PHE A 54 -2.46 12.30 -12.51
N ILE A 55 -2.99 11.45 -13.40
CA ILE A 55 -4.44 11.37 -13.64
C ILE A 55 -5.16 10.84 -12.40
N ILE A 56 -4.63 9.84 -11.69
CA ILE A 56 -5.23 9.32 -10.46
C ILE A 56 -5.39 10.42 -9.41
N PHE A 57 -4.30 11.12 -9.06
CA PHE A 57 -4.35 12.21 -8.07
C PHE A 57 -5.30 13.32 -8.53
N PHE A 58 -5.25 13.71 -9.81
CA PHE A 58 -6.12 14.73 -10.35
C PHE A 58 -7.61 14.36 -10.24
N GLU A 59 -8.00 13.13 -10.56
CA GLU A 59 -9.40 12.69 -10.49
C GLU A 59 -9.92 12.65 -9.05
N ILE A 60 -9.08 12.23 -8.09
CA ILE A 60 -9.39 12.24 -6.65
C ILE A 60 -9.64 13.67 -6.17
N ARG A 61 -8.69 14.58 -6.42
CA ARG A 61 -8.76 16.00 -6.01
C ARG A 61 -9.94 16.71 -6.64
N ARG A 62 -10.25 16.39 -7.91
CA ARG A 62 -11.39 16.96 -8.62
C ARG A 62 -12.71 16.51 -8.01
N GLN A 63 -12.84 15.23 -7.65
CA GLN A 63 -14.06 14.76 -6.98
C GLN A 63 -14.21 15.38 -5.59
N ASN A 64 -13.14 15.44 -4.82
CA ASN A 64 -13.13 16.11 -3.51
C ASN A 64 -13.56 17.59 -3.63
N TYR A 65 -13.07 18.29 -4.65
CA TYR A 65 -13.48 19.67 -4.94
C TYR A 65 -14.98 19.81 -5.24
N TYR A 66 -15.57 18.88 -5.99
CA TYR A 66 -17.01 18.89 -6.27
C TYR A 66 -17.85 18.60 -5.02
N GLU A 67 -17.43 17.65 -4.18
CA GLU A 67 -18.14 17.36 -2.94
C GLU A 67 -18.03 18.48 -1.91
N ALA A 68 -16.86 19.13 -1.81
CA ALA A 68 -16.69 20.32 -0.99
C ALA A 68 -17.57 21.48 -1.47
N HIS A 69 -17.79 21.60 -2.80
CA HIS A 69 -18.73 22.56 -3.36
C HIS A 69 -20.18 22.24 -2.98
N ASP A 70 -20.61 20.99 -3.13
CA ASP A 70 -21.97 20.55 -2.80
C ASP A 70 -22.29 20.76 -1.30
N LYS A 71 -21.29 20.61 -0.42
CA LYS A 71 -21.37 20.90 1.03
C LYS A 71 -21.22 22.38 1.37
N ASN A 72 -20.95 23.24 0.39
CA ASN A 72 -20.68 24.67 0.54
C ASN A 72 -19.46 24.98 1.45
N GLU A 73 -18.47 24.09 1.47
CA GLU A 73 -17.24 24.19 2.25
C GLU A 73 -16.19 25.04 1.52
N ARG A 74 -16.47 26.34 1.37
CA ARG A 74 -15.65 27.24 0.53
C ARG A 74 -14.17 27.30 0.91
N ASN A 75 -13.84 27.17 2.20
CA ASN A 75 -12.44 27.16 2.64
C ASN A 75 -11.71 25.92 2.11
N MET A 76 -12.34 24.75 2.19
CA MET A 76 -11.80 23.50 1.66
C MET A 76 -11.68 23.54 0.14
N MET A 77 -12.66 24.12 -0.56
CA MET A 77 -12.57 24.34 -2.00
C MET A 77 -11.37 25.21 -2.40
N LEU A 78 -11.16 26.34 -1.71
CA LEU A 78 -10.01 27.22 -1.97
C LEU A 78 -8.69 26.50 -1.72
N ASP A 79 -8.69 25.67 -0.68
CA ASP A 79 -7.54 24.91 -0.27
C ASP A 79 -7.12 23.90 -1.34
N ILE A 80 -8.06 23.07 -1.80
CA ILE A 80 -7.86 22.10 -2.88
C ILE A 80 -7.46 22.81 -4.17
N LEU A 81 -8.12 23.91 -4.51
CA LEU A 81 -7.85 24.65 -5.73
C LEU A 81 -6.42 25.20 -5.77
N LYS A 82 -5.94 25.76 -4.66
CA LYS A 82 -4.60 26.36 -4.55
C LYS A 82 -3.51 25.33 -4.35
N ARG A 83 -3.69 24.36 -3.44
CA ARG A 83 -2.63 23.41 -3.11
C ARG A 83 -2.54 22.27 -4.13
N ASP A 84 -3.68 21.75 -4.54
CA ASP A 84 -3.72 20.44 -5.16
C ASP A 84 -3.95 20.50 -6.67
N LEU A 85 -4.61 21.57 -7.15
CA LEU A 85 -5.00 21.75 -8.55
C LEU A 85 -4.29 22.91 -9.26
N GLU A 86 -3.48 23.72 -8.57
CA GLU A 86 -2.72 24.83 -9.17
C GLU A 86 -1.75 24.35 -10.25
N VAL A 87 -1.24 23.13 -10.16
CA VAL A 87 -0.38 22.50 -11.18
C VAL A 87 -1.02 22.49 -12.58
N LEU A 88 -2.35 22.51 -12.67
CA LEU A 88 -3.10 22.54 -13.92
C LEU A 88 -3.03 23.89 -14.64
N THR A 89 -2.61 24.96 -13.98
CA THR A 89 -2.48 26.29 -14.60
C THR A 89 -1.55 26.28 -15.81
N HIS A 90 -0.52 25.42 -15.80
CA HIS A 90 0.48 25.33 -16.86
C HIS A 90 0.08 24.33 -17.96
N SER A 91 -0.59 23.23 -17.61
CA SER A 91 -0.88 22.12 -18.53
C SER A 91 -2.33 22.08 -19.04
N GLN A 92 -3.29 22.54 -18.25
CA GLN A 92 -4.74 22.42 -18.48
C GLN A 92 -5.48 23.69 -18.02
N ALA A 93 -5.03 24.85 -18.50
CA ALA A 93 -5.50 26.17 -18.05
C ALA A 93 -7.03 26.36 -18.20
N ASP A 94 -7.63 25.79 -19.25
CA ASP A 94 -9.08 25.85 -19.48
C ASP A 94 -9.88 25.13 -18.39
N LEU A 95 -9.38 23.97 -17.96
CA LEU A 95 -9.99 23.18 -16.91
C LEU A 95 -9.87 23.91 -15.56
N TYR A 96 -8.68 24.42 -15.25
CA TYR A 96 -8.46 25.21 -14.04
C TYR A 96 -9.36 26.44 -13.98
N ARG A 97 -9.48 27.17 -15.10
CA ARG A 97 -10.41 28.32 -15.22
C ARG A 97 -11.86 27.90 -15.04
N GLY A 98 -12.25 26.72 -15.52
CA GLY A 98 -13.56 26.12 -15.27
C GLY A 98 -13.82 25.92 -13.77
N LEU A 99 -12.85 25.36 -13.05
CA LEU A 99 -12.92 25.16 -11.60
C LEU A 99 -13.00 26.49 -10.84
N VAL A 100 -12.18 27.49 -11.20
CA VAL A 100 -12.23 28.83 -10.57
C VAL A 100 -13.61 29.48 -10.75
N ARG A 101 -14.23 29.36 -11.93
CA ARG A 101 -15.60 29.87 -12.15
C ARG A 101 -16.61 29.15 -11.26
N LEU A 102 -16.43 27.85 -11.07
CA LEU A 102 -17.25 27.00 -10.22
C LEU A 102 -17.26 27.49 -8.77
N PHE A 103 -16.09 27.86 -8.25
CA PHE A 103 -15.94 28.42 -6.91
C PHE A 103 -16.80 29.68 -6.67
N GLN A 104 -17.05 30.45 -7.72
CA GLN A 104 -17.82 31.70 -7.65
C GLN A 104 -19.34 31.47 -7.69
N LEU A 105 -19.80 30.26 -8.03
CA LEU A 105 -21.22 29.94 -8.17
C LEU A 105 -21.80 29.42 -6.85
N ASN A 106 -22.94 29.99 -6.42
CA ASN A 106 -23.60 29.62 -5.16
C ASN A 106 -24.34 28.27 -5.20
N ASN A 107 -24.66 27.74 -6.39
CA ASN A 107 -25.37 26.47 -6.54
C ASN A 107 -25.02 25.81 -7.88
N PHE A 108 -24.29 24.70 -7.82
CA PHE A 108 -23.71 24.02 -9.00
C PHE A 108 -24.65 22.96 -9.59
N ARG A 109 -25.58 22.46 -8.78
CA ARG A 109 -26.56 21.44 -9.15
C ARG A 109 -27.37 21.81 -10.40
N CYS A 110 -27.79 23.07 -10.56
CA CYS A 110 -28.57 23.49 -11.74
C CYS A 110 -27.75 23.60 -13.04
N ILE A 111 -26.45 23.90 -12.97
CA ILE A 111 -25.65 24.21 -14.17
C ILE A 111 -24.94 22.97 -14.71
N LEU A 112 -24.48 22.06 -13.83
CA LEU A 112 -23.89 20.80 -14.28
C LEU A 112 -24.90 19.80 -14.80
N GLN A 113 -26.11 19.74 -14.23
CA GLN A 113 -27.13 18.81 -14.69
C GLN A 113 -27.48 19.04 -16.18
N GLN A 114 -27.17 20.23 -16.72
CA GLN A 114 -27.34 20.59 -18.12
C GLN A 114 -26.12 20.29 -19.03
N LYS A 115 -24.90 20.06 -18.49
CA LYS A 115 -23.67 19.76 -19.27
C LYS A 115 -23.03 18.40 -18.99
N LEU A 116 -23.25 17.81 -17.81
CA LEU A 116 -22.78 16.51 -17.36
C LEU A 116 -24.00 15.73 -16.84
N SER A 117 -24.81 15.19 -17.75
CA SER A 117 -26.13 14.58 -17.47
C SER A 117 -26.09 13.26 -16.68
N TYR A 118 -25.04 13.00 -15.90
CA TYR A 118 -24.78 11.68 -15.30
C TYR A 118 -24.33 11.68 -13.83
N HIS A 119 -24.24 12.83 -13.18
CA HIS A 119 -24.06 12.85 -11.72
C HIS A 119 -25.42 12.75 -11.04
N GLY A 120 -25.96 11.52 -11.02
CA GLY A 120 -26.75 11.07 -9.88
C GLY A 120 -25.92 11.25 -8.61
N ASP A 121 -26.57 11.48 -7.47
CA ASP A 121 -26.05 11.48 -6.09
C ASP A 121 -24.56 11.14 -5.83
N GLU A 122 -23.95 11.75 -4.80
CA GLU A 122 -22.52 11.59 -4.42
C GLU A 122 -21.99 10.14 -4.55
N ASN A 123 -22.78 9.15 -4.14
CA ASN A 123 -22.46 7.73 -4.26
C ASN A 123 -22.26 7.26 -5.70
N SER A 124 -23.15 7.64 -6.63
CA SER A 124 -23.01 7.30 -8.05
C SER A 124 -21.76 7.93 -8.66
N ALA A 125 -21.44 9.17 -8.27
CA ALA A 125 -20.21 9.84 -8.70
C ALA A 125 -18.95 9.10 -8.20
N ARG A 126 -18.95 8.68 -6.92
CA ARG A 126 -17.88 7.88 -6.30
C ARG A 126 -17.71 6.50 -6.96
N ILE A 127 -18.80 5.81 -7.31
CA ILE A 127 -18.74 4.52 -8.01
C ILE A 127 -18.09 4.68 -9.39
N LEU A 128 -18.50 5.71 -10.15
CA LEU A 128 -17.93 5.99 -11.47
C LEU A 128 -16.45 6.37 -11.37
N LEU A 129 -16.09 7.20 -10.38
CA LEU A 129 -14.70 7.53 -10.08
C LEU A 129 -13.90 6.27 -9.80
N MET A 130 -14.37 5.39 -8.90
CA MET A 130 -13.66 4.16 -8.55
C MET A 130 -13.45 3.25 -9.77
N ALA A 131 -14.44 3.11 -10.64
CA ALA A 131 -14.31 2.33 -11.87
C ALA A 131 -13.19 2.87 -12.77
N LYS A 132 -13.08 4.20 -12.90
CA LYS A 132 -12.00 4.86 -13.63
C LYS A 132 -10.64 4.71 -12.95
N LEU A 133 -10.58 4.93 -11.63
CA LEU A 133 -9.35 4.81 -10.85
C LEU A 133 -8.80 3.39 -10.92
N LYS A 134 -9.67 2.37 -10.87
CA LYS A 134 -9.25 0.97 -11.02
C LYS A 134 -8.49 0.71 -12.31
N GLN A 135 -9.01 1.20 -13.45
CA GLN A 135 -8.34 1.05 -14.74
C GLN A 135 -6.96 1.75 -14.77
N LEU A 136 -6.87 2.94 -14.17
CA LEU A 136 -5.61 3.69 -14.09
C LEU A 136 -4.60 3.00 -13.17
N ILE A 137 -5.05 2.44 -12.05
CA ILE A 137 -4.22 1.71 -11.10
C ILE A 137 -3.68 0.42 -11.73
N GLU A 138 -4.52 -0.32 -12.47
CA GLU A 138 -4.12 -1.52 -13.21
C GLU A 138 -3.11 -1.21 -14.32
N ALA A 139 -3.23 -0.06 -14.97
CA ALA A 139 -2.31 0.40 -16.01
C ALA A 139 -1.01 1.04 -15.45
N ASN A 140 -0.98 1.42 -14.17
CA ASN A 140 0.13 2.15 -13.59
C ASN A 140 1.35 1.25 -13.39
N PRO A 141 2.53 1.58 -13.96
CA PRO A 141 3.71 0.72 -13.89
C PRO A 141 4.30 0.54 -12.48
N LEU A 142 3.94 1.38 -11.51
CA LEU A 142 4.43 1.30 -10.12
C LEU A 142 3.49 0.53 -9.18
N ILE A 143 2.27 0.25 -9.63
CA ILE A 143 1.19 -0.32 -8.81
C ILE A 143 0.62 -1.60 -9.41
N GLY A 144 0.48 -1.69 -10.74
CA GLY A 144 -0.27 -2.75 -11.41
C GLY A 144 0.19 -4.16 -11.07
N ASP A 145 1.49 -4.38 -10.89
CA ASP A 145 2.09 -5.66 -10.49
C ASP A 145 1.90 -6.00 -8.99
N LYS A 146 1.45 -5.03 -8.18
CA LYS A 146 1.25 -5.15 -6.73
C LYS A 146 -0.20 -5.41 -6.33
N LEU A 147 -1.11 -5.53 -7.30
CA LEU A 147 -2.54 -5.75 -7.05
C LEU A 147 -2.89 -7.19 -6.68
N GLN A 148 -1.97 -8.13 -6.91
CA GLN A 148 -2.17 -9.54 -6.62
C GLN A 148 -1.23 -9.95 -5.49
N PHE A 149 -1.81 -10.34 -4.35
CA PHE A 149 -1.03 -10.94 -3.29
C PHE A 149 -0.51 -12.31 -3.77
N PRO A 150 0.78 -12.63 -3.56
CA PRO A 150 1.31 -13.91 -3.99
C PRO A 150 0.57 -15.06 -3.33
N THR A 151 0.19 -16.08 -4.12
CA THR A 151 -0.43 -17.28 -3.58
C THR A 151 0.59 -18.07 -2.75
N LEU A 152 0.46 -18.01 -1.42
CA LEU A 152 1.30 -18.75 -0.49
C LEU A 152 0.54 -19.96 0.05
N GLN A 153 1.25 -21.09 0.19
CA GLN A 153 0.73 -22.23 0.95
C GLN A 153 0.49 -21.81 2.41
N LYS A 154 -0.54 -22.38 3.05
CA LYS A 154 -0.81 -22.12 4.47
C LYS A 154 0.45 -22.42 5.30
N SER A 155 0.74 -21.54 6.27
CA SER A 155 1.89 -21.66 7.16
C SER A 155 3.24 -21.72 6.43
N ARG A 156 3.37 -21.04 5.29
CA ARG A 156 4.63 -21.00 4.52
C ARG A 156 5.81 -20.51 5.35
N LEU A 157 5.62 -19.48 6.19
CA LEU A 157 6.67 -18.97 7.06
C LEU A 157 7.13 -20.02 8.08
N ASP A 158 6.19 -20.67 8.78
CA ASP A 158 6.50 -21.78 9.71
C ASP A 158 7.22 -22.93 8.99
N THR A 159 6.81 -23.26 7.77
CA THR A 159 7.49 -24.26 6.95
C THR A 159 8.94 -23.86 6.64
N LEU A 160 9.18 -22.59 6.28
CA LEU A 160 10.52 -22.08 6.01
C LEU A 160 11.41 -22.09 7.26
N VAL A 161 10.86 -21.71 8.41
CA VAL A 161 11.56 -21.77 9.71
C VAL A 161 11.91 -23.22 10.06
N LYS A 162 10.99 -24.17 9.89
CA LYS A 162 11.29 -25.60 10.13
C LYS A 162 12.37 -26.14 9.19
N LEU A 163 12.33 -25.74 7.92
CA LEU A 163 13.35 -26.12 6.95
C LEU A 163 14.71 -25.53 7.33
N SER A 164 14.80 -24.26 7.71
CA SER A 164 16.08 -23.65 8.12
C SER A 164 16.68 -24.37 9.33
N LEU A 165 15.85 -24.73 10.31
CA LEU A 165 16.28 -25.52 11.47
C LEU A 165 16.79 -26.91 11.07
N TYR A 166 16.10 -27.59 10.14
CA TYR A 166 16.56 -28.89 9.62
C TYR A 166 17.93 -28.78 8.94
N TRP A 167 18.11 -27.76 8.09
CA TRP A 167 19.39 -27.49 7.43
C TRP A 167 20.52 -27.22 8.44
N GLN A 168 20.27 -26.44 9.48
CA GLN A 168 21.25 -26.17 10.54
C GLN A 168 21.67 -27.46 11.28
N ILE A 169 20.70 -28.34 11.60
CA ILE A 169 20.98 -29.63 12.26
C ILE A 169 21.76 -30.56 11.33
N GLN A 170 21.46 -30.59 10.03
CA GLN A 170 22.19 -31.43 9.06
C GLN A 170 23.67 -31.04 8.91
N GLN A 171 24.01 -29.76 8.97
CA GLN A 171 25.41 -29.32 8.92
C GLN A 171 26.24 -29.85 10.10
N CYS A 172 25.55 -30.20 11.17
CA CYS A 172 26.08 -30.69 12.42
C CYS A 172 26.39 -32.21 12.38
N ASP A 173 25.91 -32.93 11.38
CA ASP A 173 25.97 -34.39 11.27
C ASP A 173 27.32 -34.89 10.70
N THR A 174 28.43 -34.44 11.30
CA THR A 174 29.74 -35.09 11.11
C THR A 174 29.86 -36.22 12.12
N LYS A 175 29.30 -37.39 11.75
CA LYS A 175 29.50 -38.70 12.36
C LYS A 175 29.66 -38.69 13.89
N VAL A 176 28.54 -38.88 14.60
CA VAL A 176 28.43 -39.14 16.04
C VAL A 176 28.51 -37.88 16.92
N SER A 177 27.41 -37.12 17.01
CA SER A 177 27.20 -36.19 18.12
C SER A 177 25.72 -36.13 18.52
N ASN A 178 25.44 -36.21 19.82
CA ASN A 178 24.11 -36.02 20.37
C ASN A 178 23.70 -34.54 20.19
N HIS A 179 22.69 -34.25 19.36
CA HIS A 179 22.22 -32.88 19.15
C HIS A 179 21.59 -32.31 20.42
N LYS A 180 21.98 -31.09 20.82
CA LYS A 180 21.26 -30.31 21.82
C LYS A 180 20.52 -29.17 21.11
N LEU A 181 19.20 -29.18 21.22
CA LEU A 181 18.41 -28.03 20.84
C LEU A 181 18.51 -26.98 21.96
N PRO A 182 18.89 -25.72 21.66
CA PRO A 182 18.84 -24.66 22.64
C PRO A 182 17.40 -24.44 23.13
N LYS A 183 17.24 -23.83 24.31
CA LYS A 183 15.91 -23.53 24.85
C LYS A 183 15.11 -22.57 23.95
N ASN A 184 15.81 -21.75 23.15
CA ASN A 184 15.23 -20.75 22.25
C ASN A 184 15.72 -20.95 20.80
N VAL A 185 15.20 -21.99 20.15
CA VAL A 185 15.57 -22.42 18.79
C VAL A 185 15.32 -21.36 17.69
N LEU A 186 14.54 -20.31 17.97
CA LEU A 186 14.32 -19.19 17.03
C LEU A 186 15.38 -18.09 17.11
N TYR A 187 16.11 -17.99 18.23
CA TYR A 187 17.06 -16.92 18.50
C TYR A 187 18.51 -17.42 18.59
N GLU A 188 18.69 -18.72 18.81
CA GLU A 188 19.98 -19.37 18.94
C GLU A 188 20.07 -20.51 17.94
N ASP A 189 21.14 -20.52 17.15
CA ASP A 189 21.40 -21.60 16.20
C ASP A 189 21.66 -22.92 16.96
N PRO A 190 21.15 -24.07 16.45
CA PRO A 190 21.54 -25.38 16.94
C PRO A 190 23.06 -25.58 16.82
N TYR A 191 23.69 -26.12 17.87
CA TYR A 191 25.13 -26.42 17.89
C TYR A 191 25.39 -27.88 18.28
N CYS A 192 26.55 -28.41 17.86
CA CYS A 192 27.01 -29.75 18.21
C CYS A 192 28.12 -29.70 19.24
N ASP A 193 27.97 -30.45 20.32
CA ASP A 193 29.07 -30.75 21.23
C ASP A 193 30.00 -31.76 20.54
N GLN A 194 30.99 -31.31 19.76
CA GLN A 194 32.08 -32.18 19.36
C GLN A 194 33.21 -32.11 20.38
N ALA A 195 33.64 -33.30 20.82
CA ALA A 195 34.75 -33.52 21.72
C ALA A 195 36.01 -32.76 21.27
N THR A 196 36.62 -32.06 22.22
CA THR A 196 38.01 -31.57 22.28
C THR A 196 38.80 -31.49 20.97
N ASP A 197 39.15 -30.25 20.61
CA ASP A 197 40.26 -29.83 19.74
C ASP A 197 40.14 -30.12 18.23
N THR A 198 39.53 -29.19 17.48
CA THR A 198 40.17 -28.49 16.33
C THR A 198 39.21 -27.49 15.67
N ILE A 199 39.69 -26.28 15.36
CA ILE A 199 39.02 -25.30 14.48
C ILE A 199 39.83 -25.22 13.18
N PRO A 200 39.18 -25.12 12.00
CA PRO A 200 39.40 -23.92 11.20
C PRO A 200 38.10 -23.28 10.71
N CYS A 201 37.92 -22.02 11.12
CA CYS A 201 37.08 -21.04 10.46
C CYS A 201 37.69 -20.71 9.09
N SER A 202 37.14 -21.22 7.98
CA SER A 202 37.45 -20.66 6.66
C SER A 202 36.47 -20.96 5.50
N SER A 203 35.19 -21.31 5.69
CA SER A 203 34.33 -21.63 4.52
C SER A 203 32.91 -21.07 4.44
N TRP A 204 32.40 -20.28 5.40
CA TRP A 204 31.08 -19.65 5.24
C TRP A 204 31.09 -18.17 5.60
N SER A 205 31.99 -17.44 4.94
CA SER A 205 31.67 -16.07 4.54
C SER A 205 30.57 -16.13 3.46
N LYS A 206 29.43 -15.48 3.73
CA LYS A 206 28.26 -15.26 2.85
C LYS A 206 27.18 -16.34 2.92
N PHE A 207 26.23 -16.20 3.84
CA PHE A 207 24.80 -16.09 3.54
C PHE A 207 24.07 -15.66 4.82
N ASN A 208 23.01 -14.85 4.68
CA ASN A 208 22.17 -14.26 5.74
C ASN A 208 22.71 -13.02 6.46
N TYR A 209 23.04 -12.00 5.67
CA TYR A 209 22.48 -10.69 5.97
C TYR A 209 21.07 -10.66 5.37
N TYR A 210 20.09 -10.12 6.11
CA TYR A 210 18.66 -10.01 5.77
C TYR A 210 17.80 -11.25 6.00
N LEU A 211 17.27 -11.42 7.21
CA LEU A 211 15.87 -11.83 7.45
C LEU A 211 15.63 -11.99 8.95
N LEU A 212 15.22 -10.90 9.62
CA LEU A 212 14.53 -10.97 10.91
C LEU A 212 13.84 -9.64 11.23
N VAL A 213 12.72 -9.42 10.57
CA VAL A 213 11.53 -8.78 11.17
C VAL A 213 10.37 -9.71 10.80
N CYS A 214 9.47 -9.99 11.74
CA CYS A 214 8.27 -10.87 11.63
C CYS A 214 8.39 -12.34 12.09
N ALA A 215 9.20 -12.64 13.11
CA ALA A 215 9.10 -13.92 13.83
C ALA A 215 8.75 -13.69 15.31
N SER A 216 7.52 -13.25 15.58
CA SER A 216 6.84 -13.40 16.88
C SER A 216 5.37 -13.09 16.72
N ILE A 217 4.64 -13.97 16.03
CA ILE A 217 3.17 -13.95 16.07
C ILE A 217 2.66 -15.39 16.11
N GLY A 218 2.39 -15.85 17.34
CA GLY A 218 1.33 -16.81 17.63
C GLY A 218 0.06 -16.08 18.04
#